data_AF-B2W2A7-F1
#
_entry.id   AF-B2W2A7-F1
#
_cell.length_a   1.000
_cell.length_b   1.000
_cell.length_c   1.000
_cell.angle_alpha   90.00
_cell.angle_beta   90.00
_cell.angle_gamma   90.00
#
_symmetry.space_group_name_H-M   'P 1'
#
loop_
_entity.id
_entity.type
_entity.pdbx_description
1 polymer ?
#
loop_
_entity_poly.entity_id
_entity_poly.type
_entity_poly.pdbx_seq_one_letter_code
_entity_poly.pdbx_strand_id
1 'polypeptide(L)'
;MRPYTLANSPNKKARTQPPYELLYWPGIPGRGEFIRLAFEAAGVSYKDVAIESEDGMTVITSLISQESTGSDGNPPAFAPPALRIPGEGKSGAPLLIYQTPSILSYLGNKLDLAGADEAENAWVLSHTLTALDLNNEAHDTHHPIAVADYYENQKEEALKKSEDFRQTRIPKFLGFFERVLKGNEAQGQGKFLVGSSLTYADTSVWQVLDGLQFAFPKEIEARKKDYPLLFSTFYDSVKEAKGIKEYLGSDRRQPYGMGIFRHYPELDRQ
;
A
#
# COMPACT_ATOMS: atom_id res chain seq x y z
N MET A 1 -2.33 52.11 -17.47
CA MET A 1 -3.33 51.32 -16.72
C MET A 1 -4.18 50.55 -17.73
N ARG A 2 -4.01 49.21 -17.80
CA ARG A 2 -4.88 48.32 -18.57
C ARG A 2 -5.80 47.60 -17.57
N PRO A 3 -7.10 47.48 -17.82
CA PRO A 3 -8.01 46.81 -16.88
C PRO A 3 -7.78 45.29 -16.91
N TYR A 4 -7.70 44.71 -15.70
CA TYR A 4 -7.69 43.26 -15.48
C TYR A 4 -9.09 42.71 -15.74
N THR A 5 -9.26 41.96 -16.82
CA THR A 5 -10.43 41.09 -17.02
C THR A 5 -10.24 39.82 -16.20
N LEU A 6 -11.06 39.62 -15.17
CA LEU A 6 -11.22 38.36 -14.46
C LEU A 6 -11.81 37.33 -15.44
N ALA A 7 -10.98 36.39 -15.88
CA ALA A 7 -11.47 35.21 -16.59
C ALA A 7 -12.19 34.30 -15.59
N ASN A 8 -13.49 34.17 -15.75
CA ASN A 8 -14.31 33.20 -15.02
C ASN A 8 -13.77 31.79 -15.26
N SER A 9 -13.37 31.12 -14.17
CA SER A 9 -12.98 29.72 -14.17
C SER A 9 -14.20 28.87 -14.58
N PRO A 10 -14.10 27.99 -15.58
CA PRO A 10 -15.23 27.17 -15.99
C PRO A 10 -15.60 26.17 -14.89
N ASN A 11 -16.87 26.20 -14.48
CA ASN A 11 -17.52 25.24 -13.60
C ASN A 11 -17.02 23.81 -13.85
N LYS A 12 -16.30 23.25 -12.87
CA LYS A 12 -16.08 21.79 -12.78
C LYS A 12 -17.46 21.15 -12.60
N LYS A 13 -18.04 20.63 -13.69
CA LYS A 13 -19.15 19.68 -13.59
C LYS A 13 -18.71 18.60 -12.60
N ALA A 14 -19.48 18.42 -11.52
CA ALA A 14 -19.27 17.32 -10.59
C ALA A 14 -19.23 16.02 -11.41
N ARG A 15 -18.05 15.37 -11.47
CA ARG A 15 -17.95 14.05 -12.07
C ARG A 15 -18.84 13.14 -11.22
N THR A 16 -19.86 12.54 -11.84
CA THR A 16 -20.80 11.62 -11.17
C THR A 16 -20.17 10.26 -10.86
N GLN A 17 -18.94 10.03 -11.31
CA GLN A 17 -18.16 8.82 -11.08
C GLN A 17 -16.80 9.20 -10.45
N PRO A 18 -16.29 8.42 -9.48
CA PRO A 18 -14.96 8.65 -8.92
C PRO A 18 -13.90 8.70 -10.03
N PRO A 19 -12.89 9.58 -9.92
CA PRO A 19 -11.86 9.70 -10.94
C PRO A 19 -10.94 8.47 -11.05
N TYR A 20 -10.99 7.57 -10.08
CA TYR A 20 -10.10 6.43 -9.92
C TYR A 20 -10.88 5.16 -9.65
N GLU A 21 -10.51 4.08 -10.34
CA GLU A 21 -11.07 2.74 -10.14
C GLU A 21 -9.94 1.78 -9.72
N LEU A 22 -10.00 1.29 -8.48
CA LEU A 22 -9.09 0.26 -7.99
C LEU A 22 -9.61 -1.12 -8.38
N LEU A 23 -8.75 -1.90 -9.03
CA LEU A 23 -8.99 -3.28 -9.44
C LEU A 23 -8.11 -4.20 -8.58
N TYR A 24 -8.67 -4.72 -7.49
CA TYR A 24 -7.98 -5.64 -6.59
C TYR A 24 -8.91 -6.75 -6.08
N TRP A 25 -8.36 -7.84 -5.55
CA TRP A 25 -9.15 -8.93 -4.98
C TRP A 25 -10.04 -8.44 -3.81
N PRO A 26 -11.32 -8.85 -3.75
CA PRO A 26 -12.18 -8.57 -2.60
C PRO A 26 -11.87 -9.52 -1.42
N GLY A 27 -12.34 -9.17 -0.22
CA GLY A 27 -12.27 -10.05 0.96
C GLY A 27 -10.92 -10.11 1.68
N ILE A 28 -9.89 -9.42 1.16
CA ILE A 28 -8.58 -9.27 1.82
C ILE A 28 -8.03 -7.85 1.60
N PRO A 29 -7.24 -7.30 2.54
CA PRO A 29 -6.49 -6.07 2.31
C PRO A 29 -5.50 -6.25 1.16
N GLY A 30 -4.60 -7.23 1.34
CA GLY A 30 -3.58 -7.62 0.36
C GLY A 30 -2.75 -6.45 -0.19
N ARG A 31 -2.32 -6.58 -1.45
CA ARG A 31 -1.49 -5.59 -2.16
C ARG A 31 -2.26 -4.35 -2.59
N GLY A 32 -3.59 -4.41 -2.65
CA GLY A 32 -4.45 -3.27 -2.95
C GLY A 32 -4.54 -2.27 -1.80
N GLU A 33 -4.31 -2.73 -0.57
CA GLU A 33 -4.46 -1.91 0.62
C GLU A 33 -3.57 -0.69 0.68
N PHE A 34 -2.34 -0.82 0.17
CA PHE A 34 -1.40 0.28 0.08
C PHE A 34 -1.97 1.46 -0.73
N ILE A 35 -2.74 1.15 -1.78
CA ILE A 35 -3.39 2.15 -2.63
C ILE A 35 -4.64 2.71 -1.96
N ARG A 36 -5.43 1.87 -1.26
CA ARG A 36 -6.59 2.32 -0.46
C ARG A 36 -6.15 3.35 0.58
N LEU A 37 -5.11 3.04 1.35
CA LEU A 37 -4.58 3.94 2.38
C LEU A 37 -4.06 5.25 1.79
N ALA A 38 -3.49 5.25 0.58
CA ALA A 38 -3.10 6.49 -0.08
C ALA A 38 -4.32 7.37 -0.43
N PHE A 39 -5.40 6.78 -0.98
CA PHE A 39 -6.63 7.52 -1.25
C PHE A 39 -7.30 8.03 0.02
N GLU A 40 -7.38 7.18 1.04
CA GLU A 40 -8.01 7.50 2.33
C GLU A 40 -7.21 8.56 3.09
N ALA A 41 -5.87 8.49 3.11
CA ALA A 41 -5.01 9.55 3.66
C ALA A 41 -5.26 10.91 2.99
N ALA A 42 -5.43 10.93 1.67
CA ALA A 42 -5.69 12.14 0.90
C ALA A 42 -7.17 12.60 0.92
N GLY A 43 -8.08 11.80 1.48
CA GLY A 43 -9.52 12.06 1.42
C GLY A 43 -10.09 12.09 -0.01
N VAL A 44 -9.47 11.36 -0.93
CA VAL A 44 -9.85 11.31 -2.35
C VAL A 44 -10.74 10.10 -2.62
N SER A 45 -11.91 10.34 -3.19
CA SER A 45 -12.84 9.26 -3.58
C SER A 45 -12.27 8.43 -4.72
N TYR A 46 -12.39 7.11 -4.57
CA TYR A 46 -12.12 6.09 -5.58
C TYR A 46 -13.23 5.05 -5.53
N LYS A 47 -13.38 4.28 -6.61
CA LYS A 47 -14.25 3.10 -6.66
C LYS A 47 -13.40 1.85 -6.44
N ASP A 48 -13.69 1.05 -5.43
CA ASP A 48 -13.11 -0.29 -5.26
C ASP A 48 -13.95 -1.30 -6.04
N VAL A 49 -13.59 -1.51 -7.30
CA VAL A 49 -14.47 -2.15 -8.29
C VAL A 49 -14.87 -3.55 -7.86
N ALA A 50 -13.95 -4.32 -7.28
CA ALA A 50 -14.26 -5.71 -6.94
C ALA A 50 -15.08 -5.86 -5.66
N ILE A 51 -15.01 -4.87 -4.75
CA ILE A 51 -15.81 -4.84 -3.53
C ILE A 51 -17.22 -4.29 -3.82
N GLU A 52 -17.31 -3.28 -4.69
CA GLU A 52 -18.56 -2.56 -4.97
C GLU A 52 -19.39 -3.15 -6.12
N SER A 53 -18.89 -4.18 -6.81
CA SER A 53 -19.57 -4.82 -7.96
C SER A 53 -19.93 -6.27 -7.66
N GLU A 54 -21.13 -6.70 -8.05
CA GLU A 54 -21.55 -8.11 -7.96
C GLU A 54 -20.62 -9.04 -8.77
N ASP A 55 -20.14 -8.59 -9.92
CA ASP A 55 -19.19 -9.31 -10.77
C ASP A 55 -17.71 -9.05 -10.43
N GLY A 56 -17.41 -8.57 -9.22
CA GLY A 56 -16.07 -8.12 -8.84
C GLY A 56 -14.95 -9.13 -9.13
N MET A 57 -15.18 -10.41 -8.82
CA MET A 57 -14.23 -11.49 -9.09
C MET A 57 -13.95 -11.67 -10.60
N THR A 58 -15.00 -11.65 -11.41
CA THR A 58 -14.93 -11.78 -12.88
C THR A 58 -14.14 -10.64 -13.51
N VAL A 59 -14.29 -9.41 -12.98
CA VAL A 59 -13.53 -8.25 -13.43
C VAL A 59 -12.04 -8.45 -13.20
N ILE A 60 -11.64 -8.95 -12.03
CA ILE A 60 -10.21 -9.14 -11.71
C ILE A 60 -9.62 -10.34 -12.47
N THR A 61 -10.34 -11.45 -12.65
CA THR A 61 -9.83 -12.58 -13.44
C THR A 61 -9.69 -12.21 -14.92
N SER A 62 -10.61 -11.42 -15.47
CA SER A 62 -10.51 -10.90 -16.85
C SER A 62 -9.32 -9.95 -17.04
N LEU A 63 -9.04 -9.10 -16.03
CA LEU A 63 -7.90 -8.17 -16.04
C LEU A 63 -6.55 -8.89 -16.24
N ILE A 64 -6.40 -10.09 -15.68
CA ILE A 64 -5.14 -10.85 -15.66
C ILE A 64 -5.17 -12.10 -16.54
N SER A 65 -6.13 -12.19 -17.46
CA SER A 65 -6.18 -13.31 -18.41
C SER A 65 -4.85 -13.42 -19.18
N GLN A 66 -4.29 -14.62 -19.25
CA GLN A 66 -3.06 -14.91 -20.00
C GLN A 66 -3.23 -14.72 -21.51
N GLU A 67 -4.49 -14.67 -21.98
CA GLU A 67 -4.83 -14.44 -23.38
C GLU A 67 -4.85 -12.93 -23.73
N SER A 68 -4.82 -12.06 -22.71
CA SER A 68 -4.85 -10.62 -22.91
C SER A 68 -3.52 -10.12 -23.49
N THR A 69 -3.61 -9.34 -24.56
CA THR A 69 -2.48 -8.56 -25.12
C THR A 69 -2.60 -7.07 -24.80
N GLY A 70 -3.54 -6.70 -23.92
CA GLY A 70 -3.89 -5.32 -23.62
C GLY A 70 -5.02 -4.78 -24.51
N SER A 71 -5.54 -3.60 -24.15
CA SER A 71 -6.56 -2.89 -24.91
C SER A 71 -6.36 -1.38 -24.79
N ASP A 72 -6.89 -0.63 -25.75
CA ASP A 72 -6.93 0.84 -25.70
C ASP A 72 -5.55 1.50 -25.52
N GLY A 73 -4.50 0.86 -26.05
CA GLY A 73 -3.11 1.29 -25.93
C GLY A 73 -2.45 1.03 -24.57
N ASN A 74 -3.15 0.37 -23.65
CA ASN A 74 -2.60 -0.14 -22.40
C ASN A 74 -1.97 -1.53 -22.61
N PRO A 75 -0.83 -1.83 -21.98
CA PRO A 75 -0.31 -3.21 -21.90
C PRO A 75 -1.22 -4.10 -21.05
N PRO A 76 -1.15 -5.45 -21.19
CA PRO A 76 -1.85 -6.36 -20.30
C PRO A 76 -1.29 -6.25 -18.88
N ALA A 77 -2.17 -6.31 -17.88
CA ALA A 77 -1.76 -6.30 -16.47
C ALA A 77 -1.29 -7.70 -16.07
N PHE A 78 -0.11 -7.79 -15.44
CA PHE A 78 0.42 -9.08 -14.98
C PHE A 78 -0.36 -9.65 -13.79
N ALA A 79 -0.68 -8.81 -12.81
CA ALA A 79 -1.38 -9.16 -11.58
C ALA A 79 -2.10 -7.92 -11.02
N PRO A 80 -3.18 -8.07 -10.23
CA PRO A 80 -3.69 -6.97 -9.42
C PRO A 80 -2.70 -6.63 -8.27
N PRO A 81 -2.71 -5.39 -7.75
CA PRO A 81 -3.65 -4.33 -8.09
C PRO A 81 -3.35 -3.67 -9.43
N ALA A 82 -4.41 -3.22 -10.08
CA ALA A 82 -4.36 -2.23 -11.14
C ALA A 82 -5.22 -1.01 -10.78
N LEU A 83 -4.83 0.15 -11.27
CA LEU A 83 -5.59 1.38 -11.20
C LEU A 83 -6.04 1.76 -12.60
N ARG A 84 -7.35 1.86 -12.79
CA ARG A 84 -7.95 2.39 -14.02
C ARG A 84 -8.38 3.84 -13.79
N ILE A 85 -8.03 4.71 -14.74
CA ILE A 85 -8.29 6.15 -14.67
C ILE A 85 -9.01 6.58 -15.95
N PRO A 86 -10.35 6.73 -15.92
CA PRO A 86 -11.12 7.07 -17.10
C PRO A 86 -10.67 8.38 -17.76
N GLY A 87 -10.41 8.34 -19.06
CA GLY A 87 -10.09 9.52 -19.87
C GLY A 87 -8.64 10.02 -19.81
N GLU A 88 -7.77 9.41 -19.01
CA GLU A 88 -6.37 9.83 -18.85
C GLU A 88 -5.39 9.04 -19.75
N GLY A 89 -5.90 8.08 -20.51
CA GLY A 89 -5.13 7.26 -21.45
C GLY A 89 -4.96 7.94 -22.81
N LYS A 90 -4.25 7.26 -23.71
CA LYS A 90 -4.04 7.73 -25.08
C LYS A 90 -5.38 7.90 -25.80
N SER A 91 -5.52 8.98 -26.57
CA SER A 91 -6.75 9.29 -27.32
C SER A 91 -8.02 9.40 -26.45
N GLY A 92 -7.88 9.71 -25.16
CA GLY A 92 -9.01 9.83 -24.23
C GLY A 92 -9.57 8.50 -23.73
N ALA A 93 -8.88 7.39 -23.99
CA ALA A 93 -9.22 6.09 -23.40
C ALA A 93 -8.89 6.04 -21.90
N PRO A 94 -9.30 5.00 -21.16
CA PRO A 94 -8.84 4.80 -19.79
C PRO A 94 -7.33 4.53 -19.75
N LEU A 95 -6.63 5.15 -18.80
CA LEU A 95 -5.26 4.76 -18.45
C LEU A 95 -5.32 3.59 -17.46
N LEU A 96 -4.54 2.54 -17.70
CA LEU A 96 -4.38 1.40 -16.79
C LEU A 96 -2.93 1.32 -16.32
N ILE A 97 -2.74 1.39 -15.00
CA ILE A 97 -1.44 1.23 -14.34
C ILE A 97 -1.51 0.02 -13.42
N TYR A 98 -0.55 -0.89 -13.49
CA TYR A 98 -0.43 -2.04 -12.57
C TYR A 98 0.92 -2.01 -11.85
N GLN A 99 1.08 -2.85 -10.83
CA GLN A 99 2.12 -2.80 -9.79
C GLN A 99 1.86 -1.72 -8.73
N THR A 100 1.69 -2.13 -7.47
CA THR A 100 1.51 -1.25 -6.32
C THR A 100 2.50 -0.06 -6.29
N PRO A 101 3.84 -0.24 -6.41
CA PRO A 101 4.77 0.89 -6.32
C PRO A 101 4.64 1.86 -7.51
N SER A 102 4.32 1.35 -8.71
CA SER A 102 4.09 2.18 -9.90
C SER A 102 2.84 3.05 -9.72
N ILE A 103 1.76 2.45 -9.22
CA ILE A 103 0.51 3.15 -8.94
C ILE A 103 0.71 4.23 -7.87
N LEU A 104 1.37 3.91 -6.76
CA LEU A 104 1.63 4.87 -5.68
C LEU A 104 2.51 6.03 -6.13
N SER A 105 3.58 5.74 -6.87
CA SER A 105 4.46 6.77 -7.44
C SER A 105 3.71 7.72 -8.36
N TYR A 106 2.85 7.17 -9.25
CA TYR A 106 2.00 7.97 -10.12
C TYR A 106 1.00 8.84 -9.34
N LEU A 107 0.42 8.29 -8.27
CA LEU A 107 -0.56 8.98 -7.44
C LEU A 107 0.05 10.01 -6.49
N GLY A 108 1.31 9.87 -6.08
CA GLY A 108 1.94 10.70 -5.04
C GLY A 108 1.70 12.20 -5.23
N ASN A 109 2.11 12.74 -6.38
CA ASN A 109 1.90 14.17 -6.69
C ASN A 109 0.41 14.55 -6.84
N LYS A 110 -0.45 13.61 -7.27
CA LYS A 110 -1.88 13.87 -7.48
C LYS A 110 -2.68 13.86 -6.18
N LEU A 111 -2.17 13.18 -5.16
CA LEU A 111 -2.77 13.03 -3.85
C LEU A 111 -2.09 13.91 -2.78
N ASP A 112 -1.09 14.71 -3.16
CA ASP A 112 -0.27 15.49 -2.22
C ASP A 112 0.41 14.59 -1.16
N LEU A 113 0.87 13.42 -1.61
CA LEU A 113 1.56 12.38 -0.82
C LEU A 113 2.96 12.07 -1.39
N ALA A 114 3.52 12.99 -2.15
CA ALA A 114 4.85 12.93 -2.76
C ALA A 114 5.87 13.73 -1.93
N GLY A 115 7.15 13.57 -2.27
CA GLY A 115 8.22 14.42 -1.73
C GLY A 115 8.17 15.84 -2.33
N ALA A 116 8.77 16.81 -1.64
CA ALA A 116 8.76 18.22 -2.05
C ALA A 116 9.55 18.49 -3.34
N ASP A 117 10.52 17.62 -3.67
CA ASP A 117 11.34 17.72 -4.86
C ASP A 117 11.63 16.34 -5.49
N GLU A 118 12.42 16.32 -6.56
CA GLU A 118 12.78 15.09 -7.27
C GLU A 118 13.58 14.10 -6.41
N ALA A 119 14.47 14.59 -5.53
CA ALA A 119 15.26 13.74 -4.66
C ALA A 119 14.38 13.10 -3.59
N GLU A 120 13.50 13.88 -2.96
CA GLU A 120 12.53 13.36 -2.00
C GLU A 120 11.56 12.37 -2.67
N ASN A 121 11.08 12.64 -3.88
CA ASN A 121 10.26 11.68 -4.63
C ASN A 121 10.97 10.33 -4.85
N ALA A 122 12.26 10.36 -5.18
CA ALA A 122 13.06 9.15 -5.33
C ALA A 122 13.23 8.40 -3.99
N TRP A 123 13.43 9.13 -2.88
CA TRP A 123 13.49 8.53 -1.54
C TRP A 123 12.14 7.94 -1.11
N VAL A 124 11.02 8.65 -1.30
CA VAL A 124 9.68 8.13 -0.99
C VAL A 124 9.46 6.80 -1.73
N LEU A 125 9.74 6.75 -3.04
CA LEU A 125 9.65 5.50 -3.80
C LEU A 125 10.58 4.39 -3.27
N SER A 126 11.82 4.73 -2.90
CA SER A 126 12.79 3.77 -2.36
C SER A 126 12.31 3.15 -1.04
N HIS A 127 11.78 3.96 -0.12
CA HIS A 127 11.21 3.48 1.14
C HIS A 127 9.96 2.63 0.92
N THR A 128 9.07 3.03 0.00
CA THR A 128 7.91 2.22 -0.39
C THR A 128 8.32 0.87 -0.95
N LEU A 129 9.28 0.82 -1.88
CA LEU A 129 9.78 -0.45 -2.44
C LEU A 129 10.36 -1.35 -1.35
N THR A 130 11.14 -0.77 -0.43
CA THR A 130 11.70 -1.51 0.71
C THR A 130 10.61 -2.08 1.62
N ALA A 131 9.52 -1.34 1.85
CA ALA A 131 8.38 -1.84 2.62
C ALA A 131 7.66 -2.99 1.88
N LEU A 132 7.51 -2.88 0.57
CA LEU A 132 6.87 -3.91 -0.26
C LEU A 132 7.71 -5.19 -0.37
N ASP A 133 9.05 -5.10 -0.27
CA ASP A 133 9.91 -6.26 -0.12
C ASP A 133 9.65 -6.99 1.20
N LEU A 134 9.53 -6.27 2.32
CA LEU A 134 9.16 -6.85 3.61
C LEU A 134 7.76 -7.49 3.57
N ASN A 135 6.80 -6.85 2.90
CA ASN A 135 5.46 -7.40 2.67
C ASN A 135 5.53 -8.73 1.90
N ASN A 136 6.39 -8.84 0.89
CA ASN A 136 6.58 -10.10 0.15
C ASN A 136 7.23 -11.16 1.04
N GLU A 137 8.27 -10.81 1.78
CA GLU A 137 8.92 -11.76 2.68
C GLU A 137 7.98 -12.27 3.78
N ALA A 138 7.01 -11.45 4.23
CA ALA A 138 5.95 -11.87 5.15
C ALA A 138 4.99 -12.89 4.51
N HIS A 139 4.59 -12.70 3.25
CA HIS A 139 3.80 -13.69 2.51
C HIS A 139 4.57 -15.02 2.34
N ASP A 140 5.85 -14.91 2.00
CA ASP A 140 6.69 -16.08 1.70
C ASP A 140 7.00 -16.91 2.95
N THR A 141 6.71 -16.43 4.17
CA THR A 141 6.85 -17.24 5.38
C THR A 141 5.89 -18.41 5.41
N HIS A 142 4.71 -18.29 4.79
CA HIS A 142 3.70 -19.36 4.72
C HIS A 142 3.53 -19.94 3.30
N HIS A 143 4.24 -19.42 2.31
CA HIS A 143 4.38 -20.00 0.98
C HIS A 143 5.85 -20.04 0.48
N PRO A 144 6.79 -20.65 1.23
CA PRO A 144 8.22 -20.58 0.90
C PRO A 144 8.65 -21.39 -0.32
N ILE A 145 7.84 -22.38 -0.77
CA ILE A 145 8.15 -23.24 -1.91
C ILE A 145 7.36 -22.80 -3.15
N ALA A 146 6.06 -22.63 -3.00
CA ALA A 146 5.17 -22.27 -4.11
C ALA A 146 4.02 -21.39 -3.63
N VAL A 147 3.89 -20.22 -4.26
CA VAL A 147 2.84 -19.21 -3.99
C VAL A 147 1.43 -19.77 -4.22
N ALA A 148 1.29 -20.72 -5.15
CA ALA A 148 -0.01 -21.31 -5.51
C ALA A 148 -0.33 -22.62 -4.76
N ASP A 149 0.60 -23.16 -3.98
CA ASP A 149 0.36 -24.38 -3.20
C ASP A 149 -0.19 -24.06 -1.81
N TYR A 150 -0.93 -24.99 -1.22
CA TYR A 150 -1.50 -24.84 0.10
C TYR A 150 -0.39 -24.73 1.17
N TYR A 151 -0.66 -24.00 2.25
CA TYR A 151 0.27 -23.85 3.38
C TYR A 151 0.60 -25.20 4.01
N GLU A 152 -0.42 -26.06 4.14
CA GLU A 152 -0.32 -27.38 4.76
C GLU A 152 0.69 -28.30 4.06
N ASN A 153 0.90 -28.11 2.75
CA ASN A 153 1.83 -28.91 1.94
C ASN A 153 3.30 -28.45 2.08
N GLN A 154 3.54 -27.26 2.67
CA GLN A 154 4.87 -26.66 2.80
C GLN A 154 5.13 -26.11 4.22
N LYS A 155 4.44 -26.69 5.22
CA LYS A 155 4.47 -26.22 6.61
C LYS A 155 5.84 -26.41 7.28
N GLU A 156 6.57 -27.48 6.96
CA GLU A 156 7.91 -27.70 7.52
C GLU A 156 8.89 -26.62 7.07
N GLU A 157 8.85 -26.28 5.79
CA GLU A 157 9.64 -25.20 5.19
C GLU A 157 9.19 -23.84 5.71
N ALA A 158 7.88 -23.66 5.91
CA ALA A 158 7.32 -22.42 6.46
C ALA A 158 7.84 -22.15 7.87
N LEU A 159 7.98 -23.17 8.72
CA LEU A 159 8.58 -23.04 10.04
C LEU A 159 10.03 -22.53 9.97
N LYS A 160 10.84 -23.14 9.10
CA LYS A 160 12.25 -22.74 8.88
C LYS A 160 12.36 -21.32 8.33
N LYS A 161 11.56 -20.98 7.32
CA LYS A 161 11.51 -19.63 6.73
C LYS A 161 11.04 -18.59 7.73
N SER A 162 10.02 -18.90 8.53
CA SER A 162 9.49 -18.01 9.55
C SER A 162 10.50 -17.76 10.67
N GLU A 163 11.30 -18.77 11.05
CA GLU A 163 12.37 -18.57 12.03
C GLU A 163 13.41 -17.55 11.54
N ASP A 164 13.93 -17.70 10.32
CA ASP A 164 14.83 -16.70 9.71
C ASP A 164 14.14 -15.33 9.57
N PHE A 165 12.90 -15.32 9.09
CA PHE A 165 12.13 -14.08 8.94
C PHE A 165 12.02 -13.32 10.26
N ARG A 166 11.65 -14.02 11.33
CA ARG A 166 11.63 -13.45 12.68
C ARG A 166 13.03 -13.06 13.08
N GLN A 167 14.02 -13.94 13.13
CA GLN A 167 15.31 -13.65 13.78
C GLN A 167 16.19 -12.65 13.02
N THR A 168 16.09 -12.59 11.69
CA THR A 168 17.03 -11.84 10.84
C THR A 168 16.34 -10.73 10.04
N ARG A 169 15.21 -11.05 9.41
CA ARG A 169 14.59 -10.14 8.43
C ARG A 169 13.83 -9.01 9.10
N ILE A 170 12.90 -9.31 10.01
CA ILE A 170 12.15 -8.29 10.74
C ILE A 170 13.10 -7.26 11.41
N PRO A 171 14.14 -7.65 12.17
CA PRO A 171 15.08 -6.67 12.77
C PRO A 171 15.79 -5.81 11.74
N LYS A 172 16.19 -6.40 10.61
CA LYS A 172 16.90 -5.68 9.55
C LYS A 172 16.03 -4.57 8.97
N PHE A 173 14.77 -4.87 8.65
CA PHE A 173 13.85 -3.89 8.09
C PHE A 173 13.36 -2.86 9.13
N LEU A 174 12.95 -3.30 10.33
CA LEU A 174 12.51 -2.38 11.38
C LEU A 174 13.65 -1.44 11.80
N GLY A 175 14.87 -1.98 11.96
CA GLY A 175 16.04 -1.18 12.23
C GLY A 175 16.41 -0.22 11.10
N PHE A 176 16.11 -0.56 9.84
CA PHE A 176 16.28 0.36 8.72
C PHE A 176 15.29 1.54 8.82
N PHE A 177 14.00 1.30 8.98
CA PHE A 177 13.01 2.38 9.08
C PHE A 177 13.19 3.23 10.34
N GLU A 178 13.58 2.64 11.47
CA GLU A 178 13.99 3.38 12.67
C GLU A 178 15.16 4.34 12.37
N ARG A 179 16.18 3.91 11.61
CA ARG A 179 17.30 4.78 11.20
C ARG A 179 16.84 5.88 10.25
N VAL A 180 15.92 5.60 9.33
CA VAL A 180 15.35 6.60 8.42
C VAL A 180 14.63 7.69 9.23
N LEU A 181 13.78 7.31 10.19
CA LEU A 181 13.09 8.27 11.07
C LEU A 181 14.06 9.12 11.89
N LYS A 182 15.12 8.51 12.46
CA LYS A 182 16.20 9.25 13.16
C LYS A 182 16.90 10.24 12.24
N GLY A 183 17.21 9.81 11.01
CA GLY A 183 17.85 10.65 10.01
C GLY A 183 17.00 11.86 9.60
N ASN A 184 15.68 11.71 9.62
CA ASN A 184 14.73 12.76 9.26
C ASN A 184 14.16 13.53 10.47
N GLU A 185 14.63 13.28 11.70
CA GLU A 185 13.97 13.77 12.93
C GLU A 185 13.86 15.30 13.00
N ALA A 186 14.84 16.04 12.50
CA ALA A 186 14.83 17.50 12.49
C ALA A 186 13.66 18.10 11.68
N GLN A 187 13.20 17.40 10.63
CA GLN A 187 12.10 17.85 9.77
C GLN A 187 10.80 17.10 10.07
N GLY A 188 10.89 15.77 10.11
CA GLY A 188 9.76 14.86 10.27
C GLY A 188 9.35 14.61 11.72
N GLN A 189 10.14 15.04 12.71
CA GLN A 189 9.83 14.91 14.14
C GLN A 189 9.50 13.46 14.57
N GLY A 190 10.12 12.48 13.91
CA GLY A 190 9.85 11.06 14.13
C GLY A 190 8.50 10.56 13.59
N LYS A 191 7.73 11.39 12.87
CA LYS A 191 6.40 11.08 12.31
C LYS A 191 6.42 10.77 10.82
N PHE A 192 7.42 11.28 10.09
CA PHE A 192 7.52 11.14 8.63
C PHE A 192 8.88 10.60 8.22
N LEU A 193 8.89 9.69 7.25
CA LEU A 193 10.08 9.06 6.71
C LEU A 193 10.89 10.02 5.83
N VAL A 194 10.22 10.94 5.13
CA VAL A 194 10.83 11.93 4.23
C VAL A 194 10.20 13.30 4.46
N GLY A 195 11.02 14.35 4.56
CA GLY A 195 10.56 15.72 4.70
C GLY A 195 9.74 15.96 5.97
N SER A 196 8.72 16.82 5.90
CA SER A 196 7.93 17.25 7.05
C SER A 196 6.42 16.95 6.95
N SER A 197 6.01 16.10 6.01
CA SER A 197 4.60 15.79 5.74
C SER A 197 4.39 14.32 5.40
N LEU A 198 3.14 13.87 5.51
CA LEU A 198 2.74 12.50 5.19
C LEU A 198 2.94 12.22 3.69
N THR A 199 3.54 11.08 3.38
CA THR A 199 3.73 10.57 2.01
C THR A 199 3.19 9.16 1.87
N TYR A 200 3.13 8.65 0.63
CA TYR A 200 2.74 7.25 0.41
C TYR A 200 3.77 6.24 0.93
N ALA A 201 5.01 6.66 1.25
CA ALA A 201 5.95 5.81 1.97
C ALA A 201 5.51 5.55 3.40
N ASP A 202 5.01 6.58 4.09
CA ASP A 202 4.57 6.48 5.48
C ASP A 202 3.37 5.53 5.60
N THR A 203 2.35 5.70 4.74
CA THR A 203 1.19 4.79 4.73
C THR A 203 1.58 3.36 4.34
N SER A 204 2.59 3.19 3.47
CA SER A 204 3.08 1.87 3.09
C SER A 204 3.81 1.16 4.22
N VAL A 205 4.74 1.83 4.89
CA VAL A 205 5.45 1.25 6.05
C VAL A 205 4.45 0.95 7.16
N TRP A 206 3.52 1.86 7.45
CA TRP A 206 2.47 1.65 8.44
C TRP A 206 1.64 0.38 8.17
N GLN A 207 1.19 0.16 6.93
CA GLN A 207 0.41 -1.02 6.56
C GLN A 207 1.19 -2.32 6.75
N VAL A 208 2.50 -2.32 6.51
CA VAL A 208 3.35 -3.49 6.78
C VAL A 208 3.50 -3.72 8.27
N LEU A 209 3.68 -2.67 9.08
CA LEU A 209 3.76 -2.79 10.53
C LEU A 209 2.45 -3.32 11.15
N ASP A 210 1.31 -2.83 10.68
CA ASP A 210 -0.01 -3.31 11.10
C ASP A 210 -0.22 -4.79 10.70
N GLY A 211 0.17 -5.15 9.47
CA GLY A 211 0.13 -6.54 9.00
C GLY A 211 1.04 -7.49 9.78
N LEU A 212 2.25 -7.05 10.14
CA LEU A 212 3.17 -7.82 10.97
C LEU A 212 2.66 -7.96 12.41
N GLN A 213 2.01 -6.94 12.96
CA GLN A 213 1.36 -7.05 14.27
C GLN A 213 0.21 -8.06 14.27
N PHE A 214 -0.50 -8.21 13.15
CA PHE A 214 -1.49 -9.27 12.98
C PHE A 214 -0.84 -10.65 12.82
N ALA A 215 0.14 -10.80 11.93
CA ALA A 215 0.70 -12.10 11.58
C ALA A 215 1.63 -12.67 12.68
N PHE A 216 2.47 -11.82 13.27
CA PHE A 216 3.50 -12.17 14.25
C PHE A 216 3.38 -11.33 15.54
N PRO A 217 2.22 -11.35 16.23
CA PRO A 217 1.94 -10.47 17.35
C PRO A 217 2.97 -10.59 18.48
N LYS A 218 3.41 -11.81 18.83
CA LYS A 218 4.39 -12.01 19.91
C LYS A 218 5.77 -11.52 19.50
N GLU A 219 6.16 -11.75 18.24
CA GLU A 219 7.44 -11.27 17.74
C GLU A 219 7.53 -9.75 17.70
N ILE A 220 6.48 -9.08 17.20
CA ILE A 220 6.48 -7.62 17.15
C ILE A 220 6.44 -7.03 18.56
N GLU A 221 5.61 -7.56 19.45
CA GLU A 221 5.55 -7.09 20.84
C GLU A 221 6.92 -7.19 21.55
N ALA A 222 7.65 -8.29 21.36
CA ALA A 222 8.99 -8.46 21.93
C ALA A 222 10.01 -7.41 21.45
N ARG A 223 9.75 -6.77 20.30
CA ARG A 223 10.67 -5.86 19.62
C ARG A 223 10.29 -4.39 19.65
N LYS A 224 9.06 -4.03 20.03
CA LYS A 224 8.61 -2.62 19.99
C LYS A 224 9.59 -1.68 20.70
N LYS A 225 10.11 -2.09 21.86
CA LYS A 225 11.07 -1.31 22.66
C LYS A 225 12.42 -1.07 21.96
N ASP A 226 12.79 -1.88 20.99
CA ASP A 226 14.06 -1.75 20.25
C ASP A 226 13.95 -0.69 19.13
N TYR A 227 12.71 -0.33 18.74
CA TYR A 227 12.40 0.63 17.66
C TYR A 227 11.37 1.68 18.14
N PRO A 228 11.69 2.50 19.15
CA PRO A 228 10.74 3.38 19.81
C PRO A 228 10.17 4.47 18.89
N LEU A 229 10.96 5.04 17.96
CA LEU A 229 10.39 6.04 17.04
C LEU A 229 9.38 5.38 16.11
N LEU A 230 9.72 4.20 15.59
CA LEU A 230 8.85 3.47 14.67
C LEU A 230 7.51 3.11 15.29
N PHE A 231 7.48 2.59 16.52
CA PHE A 231 6.25 2.09 17.15
C PHE A 231 5.53 3.08 18.07
N SER A 232 6.25 3.98 18.75
CA SER A 232 5.64 4.91 19.72
C SER A 232 5.41 6.31 19.18
N THR A 233 5.88 6.63 17.98
CA THR A 233 5.67 7.95 17.36
C THR A 233 5.13 7.80 15.95
N PHE A 234 5.90 7.20 15.05
CA PHE A 234 5.54 7.04 13.65
C PHE A 234 4.23 6.26 13.50
N TYR A 235 4.16 5.05 14.06
CA TYR A 235 2.99 4.18 13.91
C TYR A 235 1.68 4.84 14.35
N ASP A 236 1.67 5.46 15.54
CA ASP A 236 0.51 6.14 16.06
C ASP A 236 0.18 7.41 15.27
N SER A 237 1.20 8.17 14.81
CA SER A 237 0.97 9.38 14.04
C SER A 237 0.28 9.13 12.69
N VAL A 238 0.65 8.06 11.98
CA VAL A 238 0.01 7.68 10.71
C VAL A 238 -1.39 7.12 10.98
N LYS A 239 -1.56 6.31 12.02
CA LYS A 239 -2.88 5.77 12.44
C LYS A 239 -3.89 6.87 12.77
N GLU A 240 -3.43 7.95 13.40
CA GLU A 240 -4.27 9.07 13.82
C GLU A 240 -4.48 10.14 12.72
N ALA A 241 -3.83 10.00 11.56
CA ALA A 241 -4.10 10.87 10.41
C ALA A 241 -5.58 10.76 10.04
N LYS A 242 -6.28 11.90 9.92
CA LYS A 242 -7.76 11.98 9.88
C LYS A 242 -8.41 10.93 8.96
N GLY A 243 -8.04 10.90 7.68
CA GLY A 243 -8.63 9.99 6.71
C GLY A 243 -8.28 8.52 6.95
N ILE A 244 -7.07 8.24 7.44
CA ILE A 244 -6.65 6.90 7.86
C ILE A 244 -7.48 6.43 9.05
N LYS A 245 -7.60 7.25 10.10
CA LYS A 245 -8.39 6.94 11.30
C LYS A 245 -9.86 6.66 10.96
N GLU A 246 -10.46 7.49 10.11
CA GLU A 246 -11.83 7.31 9.65
C GLU A 246 -11.99 6.00 8.85
N TYR A 247 -11.07 5.70 7.94
CA TYR A 247 -11.08 4.48 7.15
C TYR A 247 -10.93 3.22 8.00
N LEU A 248 -9.97 3.20 8.93
CA LEU A 248 -9.71 2.07 9.83
C LEU A 248 -10.89 1.77 10.77
N GLY A 249 -11.74 2.76 11.05
CA GLY A 249 -12.97 2.59 11.82
C GLY A 249 -14.21 2.27 10.97
N SER A 250 -14.06 2.06 9.66
CA SER A 250 -15.17 1.84 8.72
C SER A 250 -15.21 0.41 8.20
N ASP A 251 -16.38 0.01 7.67
CA ASP A 251 -16.56 -1.29 7.01
C ASP A 251 -15.80 -1.43 5.68
N ARG A 252 -15.20 -0.33 5.17
CA ARG A 252 -14.36 -0.38 3.96
C ARG A 252 -13.02 -1.07 4.23
N ARG A 253 -12.49 -0.98 5.45
CA ARG A 253 -11.26 -1.65 5.86
C ARG A 253 -11.52 -3.14 5.99
N GLN A 254 -11.09 -3.91 4.99
CA GLN A 254 -11.19 -5.36 5.02
C GLN A 254 -10.37 -5.94 6.18
N PRO A 255 -10.85 -6.98 6.89
CA PRO A 255 -10.08 -7.63 7.94
C PRO A 255 -8.93 -8.44 7.34
N TYR A 256 -7.84 -8.60 8.10
CA TYR A 256 -6.85 -9.62 7.74
C TYR A 256 -7.46 -11.02 7.74
N GLY A 257 -6.91 -11.92 6.92
CA GLY A 257 -7.43 -13.26 6.69
C GLY A 257 -6.43 -14.07 5.89
N MET A 258 -6.88 -14.86 4.91
CA MET A 258 -6.01 -15.69 4.06
C MET A 258 -5.28 -14.90 2.95
N GLY A 259 -4.80 -13.70 3.29
CA GLY A 259 -4.07 -12.80 2.39
C GLY A 259 -2.55 -12.93 2.54
N ILE A 260 -1.87 -11.78 2.49
CA ILE A 260 -0.40 -11.64 2.66
C ILE A 260 0.04 -11.83 4.11
N PHE A 261 -0.68 -11.21 5.04
CA PHE A 261 -0.41 -11.33 6.46
C PHE A 261 -1.36 -12.36 7.03
N ARG A 262 -0.85 -13.54 7.38
CA ARG A 262 -1.61 -14.64 7.99
C ARG A 262 -1.09 -14.93 9.39
N HIS A 263 -2.01 -15.07 10.35
CA HIS A 263 -1.64 -15.46 11.70
C HIS A 263 -1.65 -16.99 11.83
N TYR A 264 -0.46 -17.58 11.88
CA TYR A 264 -0.25 -18.98 12.25
C TYR A 264 0.56 -19.01 13.54
N PRO A 265 -0.02 -19.42 14.68
CA PRO A 265 0.67 -19.40 15.97
C PRO A 265 2.01 -20.14 15.98
N GLU A 266 2.14 -21.21 15.21
CA GLU A 266 3.37 -21.99 15.08
C GLU A 266 4.48 -21.27 14.27
N LEU A 267 4.12 -20.30 13.43
CA LEU A 267 5.06 -19.47 12.68
C LEU A 267 5.48 -18.22 13.47
N ASP A 268 4.85 -17.93 14.60
CA ASP A 268 5.22 -16.81 15.47
C ASP A 268 6.32 -17.21 16.47
N ARG A 269 6.77 -16.24 17.28
CA ARG A 269 7.61 -16.47 18.46
C ARG A 269 6.92 -17.45 19.41
N GLN A 270 7.67 -18.46 19.84
CA GLN A 270 7.22 -19.45 20.83
C GLN A 270 7.55 -18.97 22.24
#